data_AF-A0A8T7ICL2-F1
#
_entry.id   AF-A0A8T7ICL2-F1
#
_cell.length_a   1.000
_cell.length_b   1.000
_cell.length_c   1.000
_cell.angle_alpha   90.00
_cell.angle_beta   90.00
_cell.angle_gamma   90.00
#
_symmetry.space_group_name_H-M   'P 1'
#
loop_
_entity.id
_entity.type
_entity.pdbx_description
1 polymer ?
#
loop_
_entity_poly.entity_id
_entity_poly.type
_entity_poly.pdbx_seq_one_letter_code
_entity_poly.pdbx_strand_id
1 'polypeptide(L)'
;MAKGFVFEWVFISWMLSLFIHHHNIKRASISSLKDDLIELLTKVTEFKWLESSDVPLYQEERYNTKVSRVSWKLKQLNKLASTTLVSEEKLNPLYNFDFETFTNPTTSEQDKEALKYSLQECCDDIIDTVEKNHFNKIMSSKLYIFWSARHSVFGILSGLGIVYLFLQIMRLLFS
;
A
#
# COMPACT_ATOMS: atom_id res chain seq x y z
N MET A 1 -20.77 31.56 -32.00
CA MET A 1 -20.93 30.10 -31.89
C MET A 1 -19.60 29.36 -31.68
N ALA A 2 -18.46 29.83 -32.21
CA ALA A 2 -17.15 29.17 -32.05
C ALA A 2 -16.50 29.25 -30.64
N LYS A 3 -16.81 30.27 -29.82
CA LYS A 3 -16.15 30.47 -28.51
C LYS A 3 -16.59 29.48 -27.41
N GLY A 4 -17.83 28.98 -27.45
CA GLY A 4 -18.34 27.99 -26.48
C GLY A 4 -17.69 26.62 -26.65
N PHE A 5 -17.54 26.18 -27.91
CA PHE A 5 -16.87 24.92 -28.26
C PHE A 5 -15.41 24.87 -27.78
N VAL A 6 -14.67 25.97 -27.88
CA VAL A 6 -13.26 26.03 -27.42
C VAL A 6 -13.16 25.91 -25.89
N PHE A 7 -14.06 26.55 -25.14
CA PHE A 7 -14.07 26.45 -23.68
C PHE A 7 -14.40 25.03 -23.20
N GLU A 8 -15.41 24.40 -23.79
CA GLU A 8 -15.82 23.03 -23.46
C GLU A 8 -14.67 22.03 -23.69
N TRP A 9 -13.96 22.14 -24.82
CA TRP A 9 -12.80 21.27 -25.12
C TRP A 9 -11.61 21.51 -24.20
N VAL A 10 -11.29 22.76 -23.87
CA VAL A 10 -10.22 23.10 -22.91
C VAL A 10 -10.56 22.53 -21.53
N PHE A 11 -11.81 22.64 -21.10
CA PHE A 11 -12.26 22.12 -19.82
C PHE A 11 -12.23 20.58 -19.78
N ILE A 12 -12.71 19.90 -20.82
CA ILE A 12 -12.62 18.43 -20.94
C ILE A 12 -11.15 17.98 -20.89
N SER A 13 -10.25 18.67 -21.60
CA SER A 13 -8.81 18.37 -21.59
C SER A 13 -8.20 18.53 -20.19
N TRP A 14 -8.60 19.56 -19.45
CA TRP A 14 -8.16 19.77 -18.06
C TRP A 14 -8.64 18.65 -17.14
N MET A 15 -9.90 18.25 -17.26
CA MET A 15 -10.47 17.16 -16.45
C MET A 15 -9.77 15.82 -16.73
N LEU A 16 -9.47 15.52 -17.99
CA LEU A 16 -8.69 14.33 -18.37
C LEU A 16 -7.26 14.40 -17.81
N SER A 17 -6.61 15.55 -17.89
CA SER A 17 -5.27 15.76 -17.34
C SER A 17 -5.23 15.55 -15.82
N LEU A 18 -6.21 16.11 -15.09
CA LEU A 18 -6.35 15.91 -13.65
C LEU A 18 -6.56 14.44 -13.28
N PHE A 19 -7.34 13.70 -14.09
CA PHE A 19 -7.57 12.27 -13.86
C PHE A 19 -6.28 11.46 -14.00
N ILE A 20 -5.53 11.67 -15.09
CA ILE A 20 -4.25 11.01 -15.34
C ILE A 20 -3.26 11.36 -14.22
N HIS A 21 -3.19 12.65 -13.84
CA HIS A 21 -2.30 13.12 -12.80
C HIS A 21 -2.61 12.50 -11.43
N HIS A 22 -3.88 12.52 -11.00
CA HIS A 22 -4.32 11.90 -9.75
C HIS A 22 -3.99 10.41 -9.71
N HIS A 23 -4.22 9.71 -10.83
CA HIS A 23 -3.94 8.29 -10.92
C HIS A 23 -2.43 7.96 -10.85
N ASN A 24 -1.60 8.78 -11.50
CA ASN A 24 -0.15 8.64 -11.41
C ASN A 24 0.37 8.90 -9.99
N ILE A 25 -0.17 9.92 -9.30
CA ILE A 25 0.17 10.16 -7.89
C ILE A 25 -0.21 8.95 -7.04
N LYS A 26 -1.43 8.43 -7.19
CA LYS A 26 -1.89 7.27 -6.42
C LYS A 26 -0.99 6.04 -6.66
N ARG A 27 -0.62 5.77 -7.91
CA ARG A 27 0.33 4.70 -8.26
C ARG A 27 1.69 4.90 -7.59
N ALA A 28 2.25 6.12 -7.65
CA ALA A 28 3.53 6.42 -6.99
C ALA A 28 3.46 6.24 -5.47
N SER A 29 2.37 6.66 -4.83
CA SER A 29 2.16 6.44 -3.39
C SER A 29 2.06 4.96 -3.03
N ILE A 30 1.42 4.15 -3.88
CA ILE A 30 1.36 2.69 -3.66
C ILE A 30 2.74 2.06 -3.81
N SER A 31 3.52 2.45 -4.83
CA SER A 31 4.90 1.97 -4.99
C SER A 31 5.76 2.33 -3.78
N SER A 32 5.66 3.56 -3.27
CA SER A 32 6.40 3.98 -2.07
C SER A 32 6.00 3.16 -0.83
N LEU A 33 4.69 2.94 -0.59
CA LEU A 33 4.25 2.09 0.52
C LEU A 33 4.69 0.64 0.37
N LYS A 34 4.78 0.13 -0.87
CA LYS A 34 5.30 -1.20 -1.19
C LYS A 34 6.77 -1.29 -0.82
N ASP A 35 7.60 -0.33 -1.25
CA ASP A 35 9.02 -0.30 -0.94
C ASP A 35 9.28 -0.18 0.57
N ASP A 36 8.51 0.66 1.29
CA ASP A 36 8.59 0.77 2.74
C ASP A 36 8.21 -0.56 3.45
N LEU A 37 7.23 -1.30 2.93
CA LEU A 37 6.83 -2.59 3.48
C LEU A 37 7.94 -3.63 3.31
N ILE A 38 8.56 -3.68 2.13
CA ILE A 38 9.71 -4.55 1.85
C ILE A 38 10.85 -4.22 2.82
N GLU A 39 11.17 -2.93 2.99
CA GLU A 39 12.21 -2.49 3.92
C GLU A 39 11.92 -2.94 5.36
N LEU A 40 10.67 -2.87 5.81
CA LEU A 40 10.27 -3.35 7.14
C LEU A 40 10.44 -4.86 7.29
N LEU A 41 10.06 -5.65 6.28
CA LEU A 41 10.22 -7.11 6.27
C LEU A 41 11.71 -7.49 6.30
N THR A 42 12.55 -6.85 5.49
CA THR A 42 14.01 -7.06 5.52
C THR A 42 14.60 -6.69 6.89
N LYS A 43 14.15 -5.59 7.50
CA LYS A 43 14.62 -5.18 8.85
C LYS A 43 14.18 -6.12 9.97
N VAL A 44 13.12 -6.91 9.78
CA VAL A 44 12.72 -7.95 10.74
C VAL A 44 13.74 -9.09 10.67
N THR A 45 14.09 -9.54 9.48
CA THR A 45 14.94 -10.72 9.24
C THR A 45 16.43 -10.49 9.46
N GLU A 46 16.89 -9.24 9.48
CA GLU A 46 18.30 -8.92 9.72
C GLU A 46 18.74 -9.14 11.17
N PHE A 47 17.81 -9.19 12.14
CA PHE A 47 18.09 -9.39 13.57
C PHE A 47 19.10 -8.43 14.22
N LYS A 48 19.64 -7.42 13.49
CA LYS A 48 20.56 -6.37 13.98
C LYS A 48 19.99 -5.52 15.13
N TRP A 49 18.71 -5.67 15.43
CA TRP A 49 17.98 -4.99 16.50
C TRP A 49 17.99 -5.76 17.83
N LEU A 50 18.51 -6.99 17.82
CA LEU A 50 18.77 -7.78 19.02
C LEU A 50 20.09 -7.32 19.65
N GLU A 51 20.01 -6.81 20.87
CA GLU A 51 21.18 -6.51 21.68
C GLU A 51 21.37 -7.64 22.69
N SER A 52 22.56 -8.24 22.73
CA SER A 52 22.88 -9.36 23.63
C SER A 52 22.80 -9.00 25.12
N SER A 53 22.75 -7.71 25.45
CA SER A 53 22.58 -7.19 26.81
C SER A 53 21.11 -7.07 27.24
N ASP A 54 20.16 -7.18 26.31
CA ASP A 54 18.74 -6.96 26.61
C ASP A 54 18.10 -8.21 27.24
N VAL A 55 17.14 -7.97 28.14
CA VAL A 55 16.31 -9.03 28.72
C VAL A 55 15.44 -9.63 27.61
N PRO A 56 15.26 -10.97 27.54
CA PRO A 56 14.47 -11.63 26.49
C PRO A 56 13.09 -11.03 26.25
N LEU A 57 12.38 -10.67 27.33
CA LEU A 57 11.07 -10.01 27.27
C LEU A 57 11.11 -8.70 26.47
N TYR A 58 12.16 -7.89 26.63
CA TYR A 58 12.30 -6.63 25.92
C TYR A 58 12.61 -6.84 24.43
N GLN A 59 13.36 -7.89 24.11
CA GLN A 59 13.62 -8.28 22.73
C GLN A 59 12.33 -8.80 22.04
N GLU A 60 11.50 -9.54 22.76
CA GLU A 60 10.19 -10.00 22.29
C GLU A 60 9.26 -8.81 22.02
N GLU A 61 9.23 -7.82 22.90
CA GLU A 61 8.43 -6.60 22.72
C GLU A 61 8.89 -5.78 21.50
N ARG A 62 10.22 -5.70 21.26
CA ARG A 62 10.79 -5.12 20.03
C ARG A 62 10.36 -5.89 18.79
N TYR A 63 10.36 -7.22 18.83
CA TYR A 63 9.89 -8.07 17.74
C TYR A 63 8.42 -7.81 17.43
N ASN A 64 7.55 -7.88 18.44
CA ASN A 64 6.12 -7.65 18.33
C ASN A 64 5.80 -6.26 17.79
N THR A 65 6.57 -5.25 18.19
CA THR A 65 6.45 -3.88 17.65
C THR A 65 6.77 -3.83 16.15
N LYS A 66 7.82 -4.54 15.70
CA LYS A 66 8.19 -4.59 14.28
C LYS A 66 7.14 -5.32 13.45
N VAL A 67 6.67 -6.48 13.91
CA VAL A 67 5.59 -7.24 13.23
C VAL A 67 4.30 -6.42 13.17
N SER A 68 3.97 -5.69 14.24
CA SER A 68 2.82 -4.78 14.26
C SER A 68 2.94 -3.66 13.21
N ARG A 69 4.14 -3.11 13.02
CA ARG A 69 4.40 -2.11 11.96
C ARG A 69 4.23 -2.71 10.57
N VAL A 70 4.72 -3.94 10.33
CA VAL A 70 4.51 -4.66 9.07
C VAL A 70 3.02 -4.86 8.79
N SER A 71 2.27 -5.36 9.77
CA SER A 71 0.82 -5.56 9.67
C SER A 71 0.07 -4.27 9.35
N TRP A 72 0.38 -3.18 10.06
CA TRP A 72 -0.23 -1.88 9.83
C TRP A 72 0.07 -1.35 8.42
N LYS A 73 1.33 -1.48 7.98
CA LYS A 73 1.74 -1.04 6.65
C LYS A 73 1.07 -1.85 5.54
N LEU A 74 0.92 -3.16 5.73
CA LEU A 74 0.18 -4.03 4.80
C LEU A 74 -1.30 -3.61 4.70
N LYS A 75 -1.95 -3.31 5.83
CA LYS A 75 -3.33 -2.77 5.86
C LYS A 75 -3.45 -1.46 5.09
N GLN A 76 -2.50 -0.54 5.30
CA GLN A 76 -2.46 0.73 4.57
C GLN A 76 -2.27 0.50 3.07
N LEU A 77 -1.37 -0.40 2.68
CA LEU A 77 -1.09 -0.74 1.29
C LEU A 77 -2.34 -1.32 0.60
N ASN A 78 -2.98 -2.31 1.21
CA ASN A 78 -4.21 -2.92 0.68
C ASN A 78 -5.34 -1.88 0.54
N LYS A 79 -5.50 -1.00 1.54
CA LYS A 79 -6.51 0.06 1.52
C LYS A 79 -6.25 1.09 0.42
N LEU A 80 -5.00 1.57 0.31
CA LEU A 80 -4.63 2.54 -0.72
C LEU A 80 -4.74 1.93 -2.12
N ALA A 81 -4.30 0.69 -2.28
CA ALA A 81 -4.43 -0.06 -3.51
C ALA A 81 -5.90 -0.35 -3.85
N SER A 82 -6.83 -0.27 -2.88
CA SER A 82 -8.24 -0.65 -3.07
C SER A 82 -8.40 -2.11 -3.53
N THR A 83 -7.41 -2.95 -3.25
CA THR A 83 -7.35 -4.37 -3.57
C THR A 83 -6.39 -5.08 -2.62
N THR A 84 -6.63 -6.36 -2.38
CA THR A 84 -5.75 -7.18 -1.54
C THR A 84 -4.51 -7.59 -2.35
N LEU A 85 -3.35 -7.01 -2.02
CA LEU A 85 -2.05 -7.40 -2.56
C LEU A 85 -1.50 -8.61 -1.81
N VAL A 86 -1.61 -8.64 -0.48
CA VAL A 86 -1.31 -9.81 0.35
C VAL A 86 -2.39 -9.95 1.42
N SER A 87 -2.82 -11.19 1.68
CA SER A 87 -3.76 -11.49 2.76
C SER A 87 -3.06 -11.38 4.11
N GLU A 88 -3.77 -10.89 5.12
CA GLU A 88 -3.23 -10.81 6.49
C GLU A 88 -2.84 -12.19 7.04
N GLU A 89 -3.49 -13.26 6.55
CA GLU A 89 -3.17 -14.65 6.91
C GLU A 89 -1.73 -15.04 6.57
N LYS A 90 -1.12 -14.46 5.53
CA LYS A 90 0.29 -14.69 5.22
C LYS A 90 1.24 -14.14 6.30
N LEU A 91 0.76 -13.28 7.20
CA LEU A 91 1.54 -12.79 8.35
C LEU A 91 1.46 -13.73 9.56
N ASN A 92 0.59 -14.75 9.56
CA ASN A 92 0.43 -15.68 10.69
C ASN A 92 1.75 -16.33 11.16
N PRO A 93 2.68 -16.73 10.28
CA PRO A 93 3.97 -17.26 10.72
C PRO A 93 4.83 -16.23 11.46
N LEU A 94 4.68 -14.93 11.18
CA LEU A 94 5.36 -13.87 11.94
C LEU A 94 4.77 -13.71 13.35
N TYR A 95 3.46 -13.90 13.51
CA TYR A 95 2.82 -13.83 14.83
C TYR A 95 3.15 -15.04 15.70
N ASN A 96 3.35 -16.20 15.07
CA ASN A 96 3.62 -17.47 15.75
C ASN A 96 5.11 -17.81 15.82
N PHE A 97 5.99 -16.84 15.58
CA PHE A 97 7.43 -17.06 15.65
C PHE A 97 7.85 -17.40 17.09
N ASP A 98 8.55 -18.53 17.25
CA ASP A 98 8.99 -19.01 18.56
C ASP A 98 10.20 -18.21 19.08
N PHE A 99 9.89 -17.07 19.67
CA PHE A 99 10.88 -16.15 20.20
C PHE A 99 11.56 -16.67 21.46
N GLU A 100 10.84 -17.45 22.27
CA GLU A 100 11.36 -18.06 23.49
C GLU A 100 12.48 -19.07 23.16
N THR A 101 12.23 -19.97 22.21
CA THR A 101 13.25 -20.93 21.75
C THR A 101 14.44 -20.23 21.10
N PHE A 102 14.19 -19.15 20.35
CA PHE A 102 15.24 -18.39 19.68
C PHE A 102 16.19 -17.67 20.66
N THR A 103 15.65 -17.08 21.74
CA THR A 103 16.44 -16.32 22.73
C THR A 103 16.99 -17.15 23.88
N ASN A 104 16.55 -18.39 24.02
CA ASN A 104 17.01 -19.27 25.08
C ASN A 104 18.50 -19.62 24.92
N PRO A 105 19.34 -19.36 25.94
CA PRO A 105 20.78 -19.63 25.89
C PRO A 105 21.13 -21.12 25.79
N THR A 106 20.19 -22.01 26.11
CA THR A 106 20.38 -23.47 26.06
C THR A 106 19.98 -24.11 24.73
N THR A 107 19.28 -23.38 23.87
CA THR A 107 18.90 -23.85 22.53
C THR A 107 20.13 -23.99 21.64
N SER A 108 20.19 -25.06 20.86
CA SER A 108 21.30 -25.28 19.93
C SER A 108 21.36 -24.18 18.87
N GLU A 109 22.57 -23.84 18.41
CA GLU A 109 22.73 -22.85 17.33
C GLU A 109 22.05 -23.30 16.03
N GLN A 110 21.96 -24.62 15.77
CA GLN A 110 21.23 -25.15 14.62
C GLN A 110 19.73 -24.85 14.68
N ASP A 111 19.11 -24.97 15.85
CA ASP A 111 17.67 -24.68 16.01
C ASP A 111 17.38 -23.18 15.88
N LYS A 112 18.27 -22.33 16.40
CA LYS A 112 18.19 -20.87 16.23
C LYS A 112 18.34 -20.45 14.78
N GLU A 113 19.28 -21.06 14.05
CA GLU A 113 19.46 -20.84 12.62
C GLU A 113 18.23 -21.31 11.83
N ALA A 114 17.66 -22.47 12.15
CA ALA A 114 16.45 -22.96 11.50
C ALA A 114 15.25 -22.01 11.67
N LEU A 115 15.06 -21.47 12.88
CA LEU A 115 14.04 -20.44 13.15
C LEU A 115 14.30 -19.17 12.34
N LYS A 116 15.56 -18.71 12.29
CA LYS A 116 15.95 -17.54 11.49
C LYS A 116 15.69 -17.74 10.00
N TYR A 117 16.03 -18.90 9.44
CA TYR A 117 15.80 -19.20 8.02
C TYR A 117 14.30 -19.30 7.71
N SER A 118 13.52 -19.94 8.57
CA SER A 118 12.06 -20.00 8.44
C SER A 118 11.42 -18.60 8.42
N LEU A 119 11.89 -17.71 9.29
CA LEU A 119 11.43 -16.32 9.31
C LEU A 119 11.85 -15.56 8.04
N GLN A 120 13.07 -15.79 7.56
CA GLN A 120 13.58 -15.21 6.32
C GLN A 120 12.75 -15.64 5.11
N GLU A 121 12.54 -16.94 4.96
CA GLU A 121 11.76 -17.51 3.86
C GLU A 121 10.30 -17.00 3.87
N CYS A 122 9.69 -16.88 5.07
CA CYS A 122 8.36 -16.30 5.19
C CYS A 122 8.32 -14.84 4.73
N CYS A 123 9.30 -14.03 5.12
CA CYS A 123 9.38 -12.63 4.69
C CYS A 123 9.62 -12.52 3.18
N ASP A 124 10.48 -13.35 2.61
CA ASP A 124 10.78 -13.37 1.18
C ASP A 124 9.55 -13.79 0.36
N ASP A 125 8.79 -14.80 0.78
CA ASP A 125 7.51 -15.17 0.13
C ASP A 125 6.48 -14.02 0.17
N ILE A 126 6.41 -13.28 1.29
CA ILE A 126 5.55 -12.10 1.38
C ILE A 126 6.01 -11.04 0.38
N ILE A 127 7.31 -10.74 0.33
CA ILE A 127 7.91 -9.77 -0.60
C ILE A 127 7.56 -10.15 -2.04
N ASP A 128 7.87 -11.37 -2.45
CA ASP A 128 7.59 -11.89 -3.80
C ASP A 128 6.11 -11.79 -4.15
N THR A 129 5.23 -12.11 -3.20
CA THR A 129 3.78 -12.00 -3.38
C THR A 129 3.34 -10.55 -3.56
N VAL A 130 3.86 -9.63 -2.73
CA VAL A 130 3.60 -8.19 -2.84
C VAL A 130 4.04 -7.69 -4.21
N GLU A 131 5.25 -8.02 -4.66
CA GLU A 131 5.81 -7.53 -5.92
C GLU A 131 5.04 -8.07 -7.13
N LYS A 132 4.77 -9.38 -7.15
CA LYS A 132 3.97 -10.02 -8.20
C LYS A 132 2.57 -9.43 -8.28
N ASN A 133 1.89 -9.25 -7.14
CA ASN A 133 0.54 -8.70 -7.13
C ASN A 133 0.53 -7.19 -7.41
N HIS A 134 1.55 -6.45 -7.00
CA HIS A 134 1.72 -5.05 -7.37
C HIS A 134 1.83 -4.90 -8.89
N PHE A 135 2.69 -5.70 -9.53
CA PHE A 135 2.83 -5.68 -10.98
C PHE A 135 1.52 -6.09 -11.70
N ASN A 136 0.92 -7.20 -11.30
CA ASN A 136 -0.26 -7.76 -11.97
C ASN A 136 -1.53 -6.92 -11.76
N LYS A 137 -1.73 -6.41 -10.54
CA LYS A 137 -2.98 -5.74 -10.17
C LYS A 137 -2.92 -4.23 -10.32
N ILE A 138 -1.76 -3.59 -10.15
CA ILE A 138 -1.65 -2.12 -10.11
C ILE A 138 -0.98 -1.58 -11.36
N MET A 139 0.14 -2.17 -11.79
CA MET A 139 0.91 -1.68 -12.94
C MET A 139 0.32 -2.10 -14.28
N SER A 140 0.12 -3.41 -14.48
CA SER A 140 -0.29 -3.96 -15.78
C SER A 140 -1.80 -3.92 -16.03
N SER A 141 -2.63 -3.97 -14.98
CA SER A 141 -4.08 -3.99 -15.13
C SER A 141 -4.63 -2.63 -15.57
N LYS A 142 -5.24 -2.58 -16.78
CA LYS A 142 -6.01 -1.42 -17.26
C LYS A 142 -7.31 -1.22 -16.47
N LEU A 143 -7.89 -2.32 -15.96
CA LEU A 143 -9.13 -2.29 -15.17
C LEU A 143 -8.92 -1.66 -13.80
N TYR A 144 -7.70 -1.75 -13.26
CA TYR A 144 -7.33 -1.11 -12.00
C TYR A 144 -7.58 0.40 -12.00
N ILE A 145 -7.29 1.06 -13.12
CA ILE A 145 -7.48 2.52 -13.27
C ILE A 145 -8.95 2.88 -13.01
N PHE A 146 -9.87 2.13 -13.61
CA PHE A 146 -11.31 2.34 -13.45
C PHE A 146 -11.78 2.00 -12.03
N TRP A 147 -11.30 0.88 -11.47
CA TRP A 147 -11.74 0.42 -10.15
C TRP A 147 -11.22 1.30 -9.01
N SER A 148 -9.95 1.70 -9.12
CA SER A 148 -9.24 2.57 -8.19
C SER A 148 -9.79 4.00 -8.20
N ALA A 149 -10.35 4.44 -9.32
CA ALA A 149 -10.96 5.75 -9.50
C ALA A 149 -12.48 5.78 -9.30
N ARG A 150 -13.16 4.64 -9.03
CA ARG A 150 -14.64 4.58 -9.01
C ARG A 150 -15.30 5.65 -8.13
N HIS A 151 -14.71 5.95 -6.97
CA HIS A 151 -15.20 6.98 -6.05
C HIS A 151 -14.80 8.39 -6.48
N SER A 152 -13.61 8.54 -7.08
CA SER A 152 -13.15 9.81 -7.67
C SER A 152 -14.00 10.21 -8.89
N VAL A 153 -14.47 9.24 -9.68
CA VAL A 153 -15.33 9.48 -10.85
C VAL A 153 -16.69 10.05 -10.43
N PHE A 154 -17.29 9.55 -9.34
CA PHE A 154 -18.53 10.11 -8.81
C PHE A 154 -18.34 11.56 -8.33
N GLY A 155 -17.24 11.86 -7.64
CA GLY A 155 -16.90 13.23 -7.24
C GLY A 155 -16.70 14.15 -8.44
N ILE A 156 -16.07 13.65 -9.50
CA ILE A 156 -15.87 14.39 -10.76
C ILE A 156 -17.20 14.64 -11.47
N LEU A 157 -18.06 13.63 -11.64
CA LEU A 157 -19.37 13.79 -12.28
C LEU A 157 -20.26 14.76 -11.49
N SER A 158 -20.21 14.68 -10.16
CA SER A 158 -20.89 15.64 -9.28
C SER A 158 -20.35 17.06 -9.47
N GLY A 159 -19.02 17.21 -9.56
CA GLY A 159 -18.39 18.50 -9.85
C GLY A 159 -18.77 19.06 -11.22
N LEU A 160 -18.81 18.23 -12.26
CA LEU A 160 -19.28 18.60 -13.60
C LEU A 160 -20.74 19.04 -13.58
N GLY A 161 -21.60 18.35 -12.83
CA GLY A 161 -23.00 18.73 -12.62
C GLY A 161 -23.15 20.09 -11.94
N ILE A 162 -22.34 20.36 -10.91
CA ILE A 162 -22.33 21.65 -10.19
C ILE A 162 -21.90 22.78 -11.14
N VAL A 163 -20.83 22.58 -11.92
CA VAL A 163 -20.34 23.58 -12.88
C VAL A 163 -21.38 23.84 -13.98
N TYR A 164 -22.02 22.79 -14.50
CA TYR A 164 -23.09 22.91 -15.49
C TYR A 164 -24.28 23.73 -14.94
N LEU A 165 -24.73 23.42 -13.72
CA LEU A 165 -25.81 24.17 -13.06
C LEU A 165 -25.42 25.63 -12.84
N PHE A 166 -24.18 25.90 -12.43
CA PHE A 166 -23.67 27.26 -12.27
C PHE A 166 -23.70 28.04 -13.60
N LEU A 167 -23.25 27.44 -14.71
CA LEU A 167 -23.30 28.07 -16.02
C LEU A 167 -24.74 28.35 -16.48
N GLN A 168 -25.67 27.44 -16.20
CA GLN A 168 -27.11 27.63 -16.45
C GLN A 168 -27.67 28.82 -15.66
N ILE A 169 -27.39 28.90 -14.35
CA ILE A 169 -27.83 30.00 -13.49
C ILE A 169 -27.26 31.34 -13.97
N MET A 170 -25.96 31.39 -14.27
CA MET A 170 -25.31 32.60 -14.78
C MET A 170 -25.88 33.04 -16.12
N ARG A 171 -26.17 32.08 -17.02
CA ARG A 171 -26.82 32.39 -18.30
C ARG A 171 -28.25 32.93 -18.11
N LEU A 172 -28.95 32.48 -17.08
CA LEU A 172 -30.31 32.93 -16.76
C LEU A 172 -30.34 34.32 -16.12
N LEU A 173 -29.31 34.66 -15.32
CA LEU A 173 -29.18 35.96 -14.64
C LEU A 173 -28.62 37.08 -15.53
N PHE A 174 -27.83 36.73 -16.54
CA PHE A 174 -27.15 37.69 -17.43
C PHE A 174 -27.59 37.58 -18.90
N SER A 175 -28.73 36.93 -19.15
CA SER A 175 -29.46 36.99 -20.44
C SER A 175 -30.64 37.94 -20.33
#